data_AF-A0A958DVE5-F1
#
_entry.id   AF-A0A958DVE5-F1
#
_cell.length_a   1.000
_cell.length_b   1.000
_cell.length_c   1.000
_cell.angle_alpha   90.00
_cell.angle_beta   90.00
_cell.angle_gamma   90.00
#
_symmetry.space_group_name_H-M   'P 1'
#
loop_
_entity.id
_entity.type
_entity.pdbx_description
1 polymer ?
#
loop_
_entity_poly.entity_id
_entity_poly.type
_entity_poly.pdbx_seq_one_letter_code
_entity_poly.pdbx_strand_id
1 'polypeptide(L)' 'FIAIITGCGIAGSLLDSMLGATVQSQFRCHICGKITERTSHCDDSPTALISGFRRINNDLVNILCNAFAPLLCWFLIQ' A
#
# COMPACT_ATOMS: atom_id res chain seq x y z
N PHE A 1 6.64 -9.72 25.69
CA PHE A 1 5.67 -10.23 24.70
C PHE A 1 4.73 -9.16 24.17
N ILE A 2 3.80 -8.60 24.96
CA ILE A 2 2.82 -7.61 24.45
C ILE A 2 3.50 -6.39 23.81
N ALA A 3 4.49 -5.79 24.47
CA ALA A 3 5.22 -4.64 23.90
C ALA A 3 5.93 -4.96 22.57
N ILE A 4 6.46 -6.17 22.41
CA ILE A 4 7.15 -6.61 21.17
C ILE A 4 6.13 -6.78 20.04
N ILE A 5 5.00 -7.45 20.33
CA ILE A 5 3.91 -7.66 19.37
C ILE A 5 3.34 -6.31 18.92
N THR A 6 3.06 -5.40 19.85
CA THR A 6 2.55 -4.06 19.53
C THR A 6 3.58 -3.25 18.74
N GLY A 7 4.86 -3.32 19.09
CA GLY A 7 5.95 -2.65 18.36
C GLY A 7 6.07 -3.16 16.92
N CYS A 8 5.99 -4.48 16.71
CA CYS A 8 6.01 -5.08 15.37
C CYS A 8 4.77 -4.69 14.54
N GLY A 9 3.60 -4.63 15.17
CA GLY A 9 2.37 -4.17 14.52
C GLY A 9 2.45 -2.71 14.06
N ILE A 10 3.01 -1.83 14.90
CA ILE A 10 3.24 -0.42 14.55
C ILE A 10 4.27 -0.30 13.42
N ALA A 11 5.38 -1.05 13.50
CA ALA A 11 6.39 -1.06 12.44
C ALA A 11 5.81 -1.54 11.10
N GLY A 12 4.97 -2.59 11.13
CA GLY A 12 4.28 -3.10 9.94
C GLY A 12 3.32 -2.08 9.32
N SER A 13 2.54 -1.36 10.12
CA SER A 13 1.60 -0.35 9.61
C SER A 13 2.29 0.91 9.08
N LEU A 14 3.43 1.30 9.66
CA LEU A 14 4.28 2.36 9.13
C LEU A 14 4.86 1.98 7.76
N LEU A 15 5.39 0.76 7.64
CA LEU A 15 5.91 0.25 6.37
C LEU A 15 4.81 0.16 5.31
N ASP A 16 3.59 -0.24 5.68
CA ASP A 16 2.43 -0.28 4.79
C ASP A 16 2.08 1.10 4.24
N SER A 17 1.95 2.11 5.10
CA SER A 17 1.71 3.48 4.65
C SER A 17 2.85 4.04 3.79
N MET A 18 4.11 3.73 4.13
CA MET A 18 5.26 4.18 3.36
C MET A 18 5.31 3.55 1.96
N LEU A 19 5.15 2.23 1.88
CA LEU A 19 5.13 1.49 0.61
C LEU A 19 3.89 1.82 -0.21
N GLY A 20 2.74 2.05 0.42
CA GLY A 20 1.54 2.55 -0.23
C GLY A 20 1.78 3.92 -0.85
N ALA A 21 2.36 4.86 -0.12
CA ALA A 21 2.62 6.20 -0.64
C ALA A 21 3.67 6.25 -1.77
N THR A 22 4.65 5.33 -1.78
CA THR A 22 5.75 5.33 -2.76
C THR A 22 5.51 4.44 -3.96
N VAL A 23 4.86 3.29 -3.77
CA VAL A 23 4.83 2.21 -4.77
C VAL A 23 3.43 2.00 -5.35
N GLN A 24 2.37 2.33 -4.61
CA GLN A 24 0.98 2.17 -5.07
C GLN A 24 0.68 3.06 -6.27
N SER A 25 0.07 2.48 -7.29
CA SER A 25 -0.35 3.22 -8.48
C SER A 25 -1.43 4.25 -8.17
N GLN A 26 -1.17 5.51 -8.51
CA GLN A 26 -2.15 6.59 -8.48
C GLN A 26 -2.40 7.10 -9.89
N PHE A 27 -3.66 7.25 -10.24
CA PHE A 27 -4.12 7.71 -11.53
C PHE A 27 -4.92 9.01 -11.41
N ARG A 28 -4.88 9.83 -12.46
CA ARG A 28 -5.70 11.04 -12.59
C ARG A 28 -6.80 10.81 -13.60
N CYS A 29 -8.02 11.15 -13.24
CA CYS A 29 -9.09 11.30 -14.22
C CYS A 29 -8.87 12.58 -15.02
N HIS A 30 -8.89 12.51 -16.36
CA HIS A 30 -8.77 13.70 -17.20
C HIS A 30 -10.06 14.55 -17.20
N ILE A 31 -11.20 13.95 -16.86
CA ILE A 31 -12.53 14.59 -16.91
C ILE A 31 -12.73 15.48 -15.67
N CYS A 32 -12.63 14.91 -14.48
CA CYS A 32 -12.88 15.63 -13.23
C CYS A 32 -11.60 16.05 -12.48
N GLY A 33 -10.43 15.63 -12.96
CA GLY A 33 -9.14 15.95 -12.35
C GLY A 33 -8.83 15.22 -11.04
N LYS A 34 -9.74 14.38 -10.51
CA LYS A 34 -9.53 13.61 -9.28
C LYS A 34 -8.42 12.57 -9.42
N ILE A 35 -7.73 12.36 -8.30
CA ILE A 35 -6.77 11.27 -8.12
C ILE A 35 -7.51 10.04 -7.62
N THR A 36 -7.27 8.90 -8.24
CA THR A 36 -7.90 7.61 -7.93
C THR A 36 -6.92 6.47 -8.18
N GLU A 37 -7.06 5.37 -7.47
CA GLU A 37 -6.31 4.13 -7.71
C GLU A 37 -6.86 3.29 -8.88
N ARG A 38 -8.04 3.67 -9.41
CA ARG A 38 -8.70 2.94 -10.50
C ARG A 38 -8.15 3.38 -11.85
N THR A 39 -8.05 2.41 -12.77
CA THR A 39 -7.66 2.65 -14.17
C THR A 39 -8.78 3.29 -15.00
N SER A 40 -10.01 3.35 -14.48
CA SER A 40 -11.14 4.04 -15.09
C SER A 40 -11.92 4.86 -14.05
N HIS A 41 -12.40 6.04 -14.46
CA HIS A 41 -13.14 6.98 -13.60
C HIS A 41 -13.94 7.98 -14.44
N CYS A 42 -15.16 8.35 -14.02
CA CYS A 42 -16.16 9.09 -14.81
C CYS A 42 -16.51 8.36 -16.12
N ASP A 43 -17.69 7.74 -16.17
CA ASP A 43 -18.21 6.99 -17.33
C ASP A 43 -17.19 6.02 -17.96
N ASP A 44 -16.43 5.33 -17.10
CA ASP A 44 -15.36 4.40 -17.50
C ASP A 44 -14.22 5.02 -18.34
N SER A 45 -14.06 6.35 -18.33
CA SER A 45 -12.95 6.99 -19.03
C SER A 45 -11.59 6.56 -18.45
N PRO A 46 -10.57 6.35 -19.29
CA PRO A 46 -9.25 5.90 -18.85
C PRO A 46 -8.57 6.99 -18.01
N THR A 47 -7.97 6.57 -16.90
CA THR A 47 -7.20 7.46 -16.02
C THR A 47 -5.71 7.41 -16.38
N ALA A 48 -5.03 8.55 -16.26
CA ALA A 48 -3.61 8.66 -16.56
C ALA A 48 -2.77 8.34 -15.32
N LEU A 49 -1.79 7.45 -15.42
CA LEU A 49 -0.88 7.14 -14.30
C LEU A 49 -0.05 8.38 -13.95
N ILE A 50 -0.14 8.82 -12.69
CA ILE A 50 0.61 9.97 -12.16
C ILE A 50 1.84 9.49 -11.38
N SER A 51 1.69 8.43 -10.58
CA SER A 51 2.70 7.96 -9.62
C SER A 51 2.56 6.46 -9.36
N GLY A 52 3.63 5.84 -8.86
CA GLY A 52 3.70 4.43 -8.50
C GLY A 52 3.88 3.49 -9.70
N PHE A 53 3.79 2.19 -9.43
CA PHE A 53 3.93 1.16 -10.46
C PHE A 53 2.57 0.59 -10.84
N ARG A 54 2.24 0.62 -12.14
CA ARG A 54 0.96 0.11 -12.69
C ARG A 54 0.62 -1.34 -12.31
N ARG A 55 1.62 -2.14 -11.93
CA ARG A 55 1.45 -3.55 -11.52
C ARG A 55 1.43 -3.75 -10.00
N ILE A 56 1.79 -2.73 -9.23
CA ILE A 56 1.83 -2.80 -7.76
C ILE A 56 0.53 -2.19 -7.26
N ASN A 57 -0.45 -3.08 -7.11
CA ASN A 57 -1.70 -2.76 -6.46
C ASN A 57 -1.52 -2.78 -4.93
N ASN A 58 -2.43 -2.09 -4.26
CA ASN A 58 -2.53 -2.05 -2.80
C ASN A 58 -2.48 -3.46 -2.18
N ASP A 59 -3.07 -4.46 -2.85
CA ASP A 59 -3.02 -5.86 -2.41
C ASP A 59 -1.61 -6.42 -2.24
N LEU A 60 -0.67 -6.08 -3.13
CA LEU A 60 0.71 -6.58 -3.04
C LEU A 60 1.45 -5.93 -1.86
N VAL A 61 1.23 -4.64 -1.64
CA VAL A 61 1.81 -3.89 -0.52
C VAL A 61 1.26 -4.43 0.80
N ASN A 62 -0.06 -4.60 0.89
CA ASN A 62 -0.73 -5.20 2.03
C ASN A 62 -0.20 -6.60 2.34
N ILE A 63 -0.03 -7.47 1.33
CA ILE A 63 0.50 -8.83 1.53
C ILE A 63 1.91 -8.79 2.12
N LEU A 64 2.78 -7.92 1.60
CA LEU A 64 4.15 -7.78 2.09
C LEU A 64 4.17 -7.30 3.55
N CYS A 65 3.36 -6.30 3.90
CA CYS A 65 3.30 -5.78 5.26
C CYS A 65 2.65 -6.74 6.25
N ASN A 66 1.59 -7.44 5.85
CA ASN A 66 0.97 -8.48 6.66
C ASN A 66 1.89 -9.68 6.89
N ALA A 67 2.80 -9.98 5.96
CA ALA A 67 3.83 -11.01 6.17
C ALA A 67 4.97 -10.50 7.05
N PHE A 68 5.35 -9.23 6.92
CA PHE A 68 6.51 -8.65 7.60
C PHE A 68 6.34 -8.60 9.13
N ALA A 69 5.21 -8.09 9.64
CA ALA A 69 4.99 -7.96 11.09
C ALA A 69 5.09 -9.29 11.87
N PRO A 70 4.43 -10.39 11.46
CA PRO A 70 4.56 -11.68 12.14
C PRO A 70 5.94 -12.32 11.96
N LEU A 71 6.60 -12.17 10.80
CA LEU A 71 7.97 -12.65 10.59
C LEU A 71 8.99 -11.93 11.50
N LEU A 72 8.87 -10.61 11.60
CA LEU A 72 9.70 -9.79 12.49
C LEU A 72 9.47 -10.17 13.95
N CYS A 73 8.20 -10.32 14.34
CA CYS A 73 7.81 -10.73 15.68
C CYS A 73 8.36 -12.12 16.04
N TRP A 74 8.25 -13.08 15.10
CA TRP A 74 8.85 -14.41 15.25
C TRP A 74 10.37 -14.32 15.46
N PHE A 75 11.08 -13.57 14.62
CA PHE A 75 12.52 -13.41 14.71
C PHE A 75 12.98 -12.77 16.04
N LEU A 76 12.20 -11.85 16.61
CA LEU A 76 12.52 -11.16 17.86
C LEU A 76 12.17 -11.98 19.13
N ILE A 77 11.33 -13.01 19.00
CA ILE A 77 10.83 -13.83 20.11
C ILE A 77 11.50 -15.22 20.16
N GLN A 78 12.19 -15.62 19.08
CA GLN A 78 13.16 -16.73 19.08
C GLN A 78 14.26 -16.49 20.14
#